data_AF-A0AAN8CHE2-F1
#
_entry.id   AF-A0AAN8CHE2-F1
#
_cell.length_a   1.000
_cell.length_b   1.000
_cell.length_c   1.000
_cell.angle_alpha   90.00
_cell.angle_beta   90.00
_cell.angle_gamma   90.00
#
_symmetry.space_group_name_H-M   'P 1'
#
loop_
_entity.id
_entity.type
_entity.pdbx_description
1 polymer ?
#
loop_
_entity_poly.entity_id
_entity_poly.type
_entity_poly.pdbx_seq_one_letter_code
_entity_poly.pdbx_strand_id
1 'polypeptide(L)'
;MGSRVISSAKEFYNTLRSLQDQESNNPFIHEEDTQILKMNGNKIPVLNIYCGNQPVFICEKPVPKIYEPDDQPMTKTSNCANEDAANEDTANEDDDDAEDDANSLPELGPQPLTIMKARQLLSWYTLSQNANVSAVDNNPALHPLWVRCDMSDPARTAWVGAETVCTGNKVSAVKLYSITCKGSTVDKKALITLDVLKQEHKKRHPPSSTAIKGSARFSLFGSTVVENTTVESQSIVTVDFKWSHVESVLETPPLSSTATLNIRVAFGDMRSPMYEMYRELEFLQSLADGLRTGETEWMEPLESTSAVNLTKAFLEELQGTAKTLQEDAAKTAENSKPTTDMDTPIFNSFLERGDLDFVEQLWVRMKKSVTSYQDIGDCLKLVTEALRYGDIKPWIHRDSSSSLSKLILQSYHQQIDHVSLTGVTPVHMLLEMGLDKMRKDYINYLIGEELTTLNHLCYFLSTEVDPQEQVIRLRKLHHLLEVIMTGGTFLGLPYDRLFLLTQSCLQHYKTCPYDEEHEFKLQIKPALISHFYQKENPVLWKAEVSSGHGPHEVRTSVQLSDRPLVDHVIFEADPNETVNVDSEDPAFFTTMVCCSLVNFV
;
A
#
# COMPACT_ATOMS: atom_id res chain seq x y z
N MET A 1 -8.35 -44.68 -29.34
CA MET A 1 -7.75 -43.77 -28.34
C MET A 1 -7.90 -42.30 -28.72
N GLY A 2 -7.54 -41.87 -29.95
CA GLY A 2 -7.62 -40.45 -30.35
C GLY A 2 -9.00 -39.78 -30.20
N SER A 3 -10.10 -40.48 -30.50
CA SER A 3 -11.46 -39.92 -30.33
C SER A 3 -11.82 -39.54 -28.89
N ARG A 4 -11.28 -40.25 -27.88
CA ARG A 4 -11.53 -39.94 -26.47
C ARG A 4 -10.75 -38.70 -26.02
N VAL A 5 -9.52 -38.53 -26.50
CA VAL A 5 -8.68 -37.37 -26.18
C VAL A 5 -9.29 -36.09 -26.76
N ILE A 6 -9.82 -36.17 -27.99
CA ILE A 6 -10.49 -35.04 -28.65
C ILE A 6 -11.80 -34.67 -27.93
N SER A 7 -12.58 -35.66 -27.48
CA SER A 7 -13.80 -35.38 -26.70
C SER A 7 -13.48 -34.72 -25.37
N SER A 8 -12.47 -35.20 -24.63
CA SER A 8 -12.03 -34.58 -23.38
C SER A 8 -11.50 -33.15 -23.59
N ALA A 9 -10.72 -32.90 -24.65
CA ALA A 9 -10.27 -31.55 -24.99
C ALA A 9 -11.43 -30.60 -25.30
N LYS A 10 -12.47 -31.09 -25.99
CA LYS A 10 -13.68 -30.30 -26.28
C LYS A 10 -14.51 -30.01 -25.03
N GLU A 11 -14.65 -30.98 -24.15
CA GLU A 11 -15.32 -30.80 -22.85
C GLU A 11 -14.59 -29.77 -22.00
N PHE A 12 -13.27 -29.91 -21.87
CA PHE A 12 -12.41 -28.97 -21.14
C PHE A 12 -12.51 -27.54 -21.70
N TYR A 13 -12.53 -27.39 -23.03
CA TYR A 13 -12.77 -26.10 -23.68
C TYR A 13 -14.11 -25.48 -23.30
N ASN A 14 -15.19 -26.26 -23.35
CA ASN A 14 -16.53 -25.77 -23.00
C ASN A 14 -16.58 -25.32 -21.54
N THR A 15 -15.93 -26.03 -20.63
CA THR A 15 -15.78 -25.64 -19.22
C THR A 15 -15.07 -24.29 -19.09
N LEU A 16 -13.88 -24.16 -19.68
CA LEU A 16 -13.11 -22.91 -19.62
C LEU A 16 -13.86 -21.75 -20.28
N ARG A 17 -14.57 -22.00 -21.38
CA ARG A 17 -15.39 -20.99 -22.05
C ARG A 17 -16.52 -20.51 -21.16
N SER A 18 -17.23 -21.43 -20.51
CA SER A 18 -18.28 -21.07 -19.54
C SER A 18 -17.73 -20.20 -18.41
N LEU A 19 -16.54 -20.50 -17.89
CA LEU A 19 -15.89 -19.69 -16.85
C LEU A 19 -15.42 -18.33 -17.38
N GLN A 20 -14.98 -18.27 -18.63
CA GLN A 20 -14.61 -17.01 -19.28
C GLN A 20 -15.79 -16.05 -19.37
N ASP A 21 -16.96 -16.57 -19.75
CA ASP A 21 -18.18 -15.79 -19.97
C ASP A 21 -18.91 -15.43 -18.66
N GLN A 22 -18.61 -16.12 -17.54
CA GLN A 22 -19.12 -15.78 -16.22
C GLN A 22 -18.38 -14.59 -15.59
N GLU A 23 -19.11 -13.70 -14.92
CA GLU A 23 -18.55 -12.58 -14.14
C GLU A 23 -18.04 -13.03 -12.76
N SER A 24 -18.50 -14.17 -12.24
CA SER A 24 -18.06 -14.70 -10.95
C SER A 24 -16.66 -15.30 -11.02
N ASN A 25 -15.85 -15.06 -10.00
CA ASN A 25 -14.51 -15.65 -9.83
C ASN A 25 -14.54 -16.89 -8.92
N ASN A 26 -15.68 -17.56 -8.84
CA ASN A 26 -15.83 -18.71 -7.95
C ASN A 26 -15.03 -19.91 -8.48
N PRO A 27 -14.40 -20.69 -7.59
CA PRO A 27 -13.74 -21.92 -7.98
C PRO A 27 -14.69 -22.90 -8.64
N PHE A 28 -14.26 -23.49 -9.75
CA PHE A 28 -14.96 -24.58 -10.41
C PHE A 28 -14.19 -25.88 -10.23
N ILE A 29 -14.87 -26.94 -9.77
CA ILE A 29 -14.27 -28.27 -9.63
C ILE A 29 -14.43 -29.00 -10.97
N HIS A 30 -13.30 -29.31 -11.61
CA HIS A 30 -13.21 -30.07 -12.85
C HIS A 30 -12.61 -31.44 -12.55
N GLU A 31 -13.38 -32.52 -12.70
CA GLU A 31 -13.03 -33.84 -12.14
C GLU A 31 -12.86 -33.79 -10.60
N GLU A 32 -12.71 -34.94 -9.93
CA GLU A 32 -12.65 -34.99 -8.45
C GLU A 32 -11.35 -34.40 -7.86
N ASP A 33 -10.31 -34.23 -8.69
CA ASP A 33 -8.94 -33.92 -8.25
C ASP A 33 -8.42 -32.55 -8.71
N THR A 34 -9.19 -31.78 -9.49
CA THR A 34 -8.73 -30.52 -10.09
C THR A 34 -9.74 -29.39 -9.88
N GLN A 35 -9.25 -28.25 -9.42
CA GLN A 35 -9.99 -27.01 -9.26
C GLN A 35 -9.46 -25.98 -10.27
N ILE A 36 -10.36 -25.23 -10.89
CA ILE A 36 -10.06 -24.17 -11.85
C ILE A 36 -10.53 -22.84 -11.26
N LEU A 37 -9.60 -21.90 -11.12
CA LEU A 37 -9.84 -20.54 -10.68
C LEU A 37 -9.70 -19.56 -11.86
N LYS A 38 -10.49 -18.49 -11.84
CA LYS A 38 -10.31 -17.31 -12.70
C LYS A 38 -9.82 -16.16 -11.83
N MET A 39 -8.64 -15.63 -12.13
CA MET A 39 -8.07 -14.50 -11.39
C MET A 39 -7.20 -13.62 -12.29
N ASN A 40 -6.85 -12.42 -11.82
CA ASN A 40 -5.94 -11.54 -12.54
C ASN A 40 -4.49 -11.99 -12.31
N GLY A 41 -3.68 -12.02 -13.37
CA GLY A 41 -2.29 -12.49 -13.32
C GLY A 41 -1.38 -11.70 -12.36
N ASN A 42 -1.73 -10.46 -12.05
CA ASN A 42 -0.99 -9.58 -11.14
C ASN A 42 -0.99 -10.07 -9.68
N LYS A 43 -1.95 -10.93 -9.31
CA LYS A 43 -2.03 -11.51 -7.96
C LYS A 43 -0.97 -12.59 -7.71
N ILE A 44 -0.35 -13.15 -8.75
CA ILE A 44 0.67 -14.18 -8.62
C ILE A 44 2.03 -13.59 -9.03
N PRO A 45 3.02 -13.50 -8.12
CA PRO A 45 4.28 -12.79 -8.36
C PRO A 45 5.00 -13.21 -9.65
N VAL A 46 5.13 -14.51 -9.88
CA VAL A 46 5.84 -15.03 -11.05
C VAL A 46 5.06 -14.82 -12.37
N LEU A 47 3.74 -14.74 -12.31
CA LEU A 47 2.87 -14.57 -13.49
C LEU A 47 2.63 -13.11 -13.85
N ASN A 48 2.67 -12.20 -12.88
CA ASN A 48 2.50 -10.75 -13.09
C ASN A 48 3.42 -10.22 -14.21
N ILE A 49 4.64 -10.74 -14.27
CA ILE A 49 5.65 -10.35 -15.26
C ILE A 49 5.25 -10.71 -16.71
N TYR A 50 4.45 -11.75 -16.90
CA TYR A 50 4.10 -12.27 -18.22
C TYR A 50 2.66 -11.96 -18.61
N CYS A 51 1.73 -12.01 -17.66
CA CYS A 51 0.31 -11.82 -17.88
C CYS A 51 -0.17 -10.42 -17.46
N GLY A 52 0.58 -9.69 -16.63
CA GLY A 52 0.15 -8.40 -16.09
C GLY A 52 -1.23 -8.48 -15.43
N ASN A 53 -2.11 -7.52 -15.71
CA ASN A 53 -3.50 -7.51 -15.24
C ASN A 53 -4.45 -8.39 -16.07
N GLN A 54 -3.96 -9.17 -17.04
CA GLN A 54 -4.82 -10.04 -17.84
C GLN A 54 -5.46 -11.13 -16.96
N PRO A 55 -6.75 -11.44 -17.14
CA PRO A 55 -7.37 -12.59 -16.50
C PRO A 55 -6.73 -13.89 -17.01
N VAL A 56 -6.49 -14.82 -16.08
CA VAL A 56 -5.89 -16.14 -16.33
C VAL A 56 -6.69 -17.23 -15.63
N PHE A 57 -6.62 -18.44 -16.17
CA PHE A 57 -7.11 -19.65 -15.50
C PHE A 57 -5.98 -20.30 -14.71
N ILE A 58 -6.23 -20.62 -13.45
CA ILE A 58 -5.30 -21.37 -12.59
C ILE A 58 -5.89 -22.72 -12.26
N CYS A 59 -5.15 -23.80 -12.55
CA CYS A 59 -5.51 -25.16 -12.13
C CYS A 59 -4.67 -25.60 -10.93
N GLU A 60 -5.34 -26.14 -9.93
CA GLU A 60 -4.74 -26.65 -8.69
C GLU A 60 -5.58 -27.79 -8.10
N LYS A 61 -5.15 -28.41 -7.00
CA LYS A 61 -5.97 -29.39 -6.28
C LYS A 61 -7.01 -28.68 -5.41
N PRO A 62 -8.24 -29.22 -5.27
CA PRO A 62 -9.24 -28.67 -4.38
C PRO A 62 -8.76 -28.78 -2.92
N VAL A 63 -8.77 -27.65 -2.20
CA VAL A 63 -8.55 -27.65 -0.74
C VAL A 63 -9.84 -28.09 -0.05
N PRO A 64 -9.83 -29.11 0.82
CA PRO A 64 -11.02 -29.48 1.59
C PRO A 64 -11.43 -28.31 2.49
N LYS A 65 -12.67 -27.82 2.34
CA LYS A 65 -13.24 -26.91 3.33
C LYS A 65 -13.48 -27.72 4.60
N ILE A 66 -12.73 -27.43 5.66
CA ILE A 66 -13.05 -27.91 7.00
C ILE A 66 -14.33 -27.17 7.39
N TYR A 67 -15.46 -27.88 7.44
CA TYR A 67 -16.70 -27.33 7.99
C TYR A 67 -16.50 -27.20 9.51
N GLU A 68 -16.55 -25.97 10.03
CA GLU A 68 -16.95 -25.76 11.42
C GLU A 68 -18.38 -26.33 11.58
N PRO A 69 -18.66 -27.14 12.60
CA PRO A 69 -19.99 -27.67 12.79
C PRO A 69 -20.95 -26.54 13.13
N ASP A 70 -21.95 -26.35 12.25
CA ASP A 70 -23.10 -25.45 12.43
C ASP A 70 -23.63 -25.47 13.87
N ASP A 71 -23.77 -24.26 14.44
CA ASP A 71 -24.65 -23.95 15.56
C ASP A 71 -26.07 -24.46 15.26
N GLN A 72 -26.39 -25.67 15.70
CA GLN A 72 -27.78 -26.09 15.84
C GLN A 72 -28.32 -25.62 17.20
N PRO A 73 -29.45 -24.89 17.22
CA PRO A 73 -30.03 -24.36 18.44
C PRO A 73 -30.57 -25.50 19.32
N MET A 74 -30.19 -25.47 20.60
CA MET A 74 -30.68 -26.37 21.64
C MET A 74 -32.21 -26.50 21.63
N THR A 75 -32.71 -27.71 21.45
CA THR A 75 -34.03 -28.12 21.93
C THR A 75 -33.90 -29.17 23.04
N LYS A 76 -34.41 -28.78 24.22
CA LYS A 76 -34.71 -29.54 25.45
C LYS A 76 -35.13 -30.99 25.13
N THR A 77 -34.82 -32.02 25.94
CA THR A 77 -35.35 -32.26 27.30
C THR A 77 -34.82 -33.62 27.82
N SER A 78 -34.78 -33.79 29.16
CA SER A 78 -35.00 -35.02 29.96
C SER A 78 -33.82 -35.68 30.70
N ASN A 79 -33.61 -35.21 31.94
CA ASN A 79 -33.73 -35.90 33.24
C ASN A 79 -33.26 -37.36 33.51
N CYS A 80 -32.71 -37.48 34.74
CA CYS A 80 -32.61 -38.63 35.67
C CYS A 80 -31.37 -39.54 35.52
N ALA A 81 -30.65 -39.99 36.56
CA ALA A 81 -30.76 -39.86 38.01
C ALA A 81 -29.43 -40.31 38.69
N ASN A 82 -29.32 -39.94 39.98
CA ASN A 82 -28.30 -40.19 41.02
C ASN A 82 -27.72 -41.62 41.15
N GLU A 83 -26.50 -41.76 41.71
CA GLU A 83 -26.23 -42.24 43.10
C GLU A 83 -24.74 -42.57 43.35
N ASP A 84 -24.17 -41.86 44.33
CA ASP A 84 -23.40 -42.32 45.50
C ASP A 84 -22.06 -43.12 45.42
N ALA A 85 -21.02 -42.42 45.90
CA ALA A 85 -20.21 -42.71 47.10
C ALA A 85 -18.89 -43.51 47.04
N ALA A 86 -17.86 -42.81 47.55
CA ALA A 86 -16.76 -43.21 48.45
C ALA A 86 -15.53 -43.97 47.89
N ASN A 87 -14.35 -43.31 47.90
CA ASN A 87 -13.34 -43.52 48.95
C ASN A 87 -12.07 -42.65 48.77
N GLU A 88 -11.44 -42.43 49.92
CA GLU A 88 -10.26 -41.61 50.26
C GLU A 88 -8.95 -42.10 49.61
N ASP A 89 -8.04 -41.21 49.24
CA ASP A 89 -6.80 -40.94 50.00
C ASP A 89 -5.78 -40.05 49.26
N THR A 90 -5.08 -39.27 50.07
CA THR A 90 -4.02 -38.25 49.88
C THR A 90 -2.82 -38.60 48.99
N ALA A 91 -2.32 -37.60 48.23
CA ALA A 91 -1.07 -36.85 48.48
C ALA A 91 -0.33 -36.43 47.18
N ASN A 92 -0.10 -35.11 47.02
CA ASN A 92 0.99 -34.40 46.30
C ASN A 92 1.18 -34.70 44.77
N GLU A 93 1.60 -33.82 43.85
CA GLU A 93 2.38 -32.57 43.85
C GLU A 93 1.86 -31.65 42.72
N ASP A 94 2.29 -30.40 42.78
CA ASP A 94 2.10 -29.29 41.83
C ASP A 94 2.28 -29.71 40.35
N ASP A 95 1.38 -29.25 39.47
CA ASP A 95 1.70 -29.11 38.04
C ASP A 95 0.91 -27.93 37.44
N ASP A 96 1.67 -27.14 36.71
CA ASP A 96 1.39 -25.78 36.24
C ASP A 96 0.20 -25.66 35.27
N ASP A 97 -0.44 -24.49 35.32
CA ASP A 97 -1.36 -23.97 34.31
C ASP A 97 -0.69 -23.94 32.92
N ALA A 98 -0.99 -24.94 32.10
CA ALA A 98 -0.81 -24.88 30.66
C ALA A 98 -2.19 -24.74 30.00
N GLU A 99 -2.60 -23.50 29.76
CA GLU A 99 -3.72 -23.21 28.86
C GLU A 99 -3.44 -23.84 27.49
N ASP A 100 -4.39 -24.67 27.08
CA ASP A 100 -4.39 -25.51 25.89
C ASP A 100 -4.59 -24.63 24.64
N ASP A 101 -3.55 -23.89 24.22
CA ASP A 101 -3.52 -23.08 23.00
C ASP A 101 -3.18 -23.93 21.76
N ALA A 102 -3.96 -25.00 21.56
CA ALA A 102 -3.76 -25.95 20.48
C ALA A 102 -5.07 -26.23 19.75
N ASN A 103 -5.47 -25.35 18.81
CA ASN A 103 -6.11 -25.73 17.53
C ASN A 103 -6.52 -24.56 16.62
N SER A 104 -5.61 -23.64 16.29
CA SER A 104 -5.68 -22.93 15.00
C SER A 104 -4.65 -23.56 14.05
N LEU A 105 -5.02 -24.64 13.38
CA LEU A 105 -4.24 -25.18 12.26
C LEU A 105 -4.13 -24.10 11.18
N PRO A 106 -2.93 -23.81 10.64
CA PRO A 106 -2.77 -22.81 9.59
C PRO A 106 -3.59 -23.19 8.37
N GLU A 107 -4.33 -22.23 7.79
CA GLU A 107 -5.02 -22.41 6.52
C GLU A 107 -4.09 -23.07 5.51
N LEU A 108 -4.48 -24.26 5.01
CA LEU A 108 -3.69 -24.97 4.02
C LEU A 108 -3.63 -24.12 2.75
N GLY A 109 -2.44 -23.61 2.43
CA GLY A 109 -2.17 -22.86 1.20
C GLY A 109 -2.51 -23.64 -0.07
N PRO A 110 -2.47 -22.98 -1.25
CA PRO A 110 -2.84 -23.59 -2.52
C PRO A 110 -2.08 -24.89 -2.78
N GLN A 111 -2.78 -25.92 -3.27
CA GLN A 111 -2.23 -27.28 -3.37
C GLN A 111 -1.85 -27.64 -4.82
N PRO A 112 -0.59 -28.06 -5.08
CA PRO A 112 -0.14 -28.35 -6.44
C PRO A 112 -0.67 -29.67 -7.01
N LEU A 113 -0.78 -29.71 -8.34
CA LEU A 113 -1.05 -30.93 -9.11
C LEU A 113 0.26 -31.63 -9.48
N THR A 114 0.14 -32.92 -9.84
CA THR A 114 1.29 -33.64 -10.40
C THR A 114 1.62 -33.11 -11.79
N ILE A 115 2.90 -33.16 -12.15
CA ILE A 115 3.36 -32.66 -13.46
C ILE A 115 2.73 -33.43 -14.62
N MET A 116 2.40 -34.71 -14.43
CA MET A 116 1.70 -35.50 -15.43
C MET A 116 0.28 -34.97 -15.69
N LYS A 117 -0.47 -34.67 -14.62
CA LYS A 117 -1.81 -34.07 -14.73
C LYS A 117 -1.72 -32.69 -15.36
N ALA A 118 -0.76 -31.87 -14.96
CA ALA A 118 -0.56 -30.55 -15.54
C ALA A 118 -0.30 -30.60 -17.05
N ARG A 119 0.57 -31.51 -17.52
CA ARG A 119 0.82 -31.71 -18.96
C ARG A 119 -0.42 -32.22 -19.71
N GLN A 120 -1.24 -33.05 -19.08
CA GLN A 120 -2.52 -33.51 -19.65
C GLN A 120 -3.47 -32.33 -19.89
N LEU A 121 -3.67 -31.47 -18.88
CA LEU A 121 -4.51 -30.27 -18.98
C LEU A 121 -4.01 -29.31 -20.07
N LEU A 122 -2.70 -29.04 -20.12
CA LEU A 122 -2.09 -28.21 -21.17
C LEU A 122 -2.27 -28.82 -22.57
N SER A 123 -2.21 -30.14 -22.69
CA SER A 123 -2.44 -30.84 -23.96
C SER A 123 -3.88 -30.69 -24.41
N TRP A 124 -4.85 -30.83 -23.50
CA TRP A 124 -6.28 -30.59 -23.79
C TRP A 124 -6.54 -29.15 -24.20
N TYR A 125 -5.98 -28.18 -23.46
CA TYR A 125 -6.05 -26.76 -23.82
C TYR A 125 -5.50 -26.52 -25.24
N THR A 126 -4.27 -26.97 -25.51
CA THR A 126 -3.62 -26.77 -26.81
C THR A 126 -4.39 -27.41 -27.96
N LEU A 127 -4.88 -28.64 -27.78
CA LEU A 127 -5.68 -29.34 -28.79
C LEU A 127 -7.01 -28.63 -29.06
N SER A 128 -7.66 -28.10 -28.02
CA SER A 128 -8.94 -27.40 -28.17
C SER A 128 -8.85 -26.08 -28.92
N GLN A 129 -7.67 -25.45 -28.88
CA GLN A 129 -7.37 -24.19 -29.58
C GLN A 129 -6.90 -24.42 -31.02
N ASN A 130 -6.58 -25.66 -31.39
CA ASN A 130 -6.12 -25.99 -32.72
C ASN A 130 -7.31 -26.18 -33.68
N ALA A 131 -7.45 -25.23 -34.62
CA ALA A 131 -8.52 -25.25 -35.62
C ALA A 131 -8.55 -26.53 -36.47
N ASN A 132 -7.42 -27.21 -36.65
CA ASN A 132 -7.35 -28.47 -37.42
C ASN A 132 -7.93 -29.67 -36.67
N VAL A 133 -8.10 -29.57 -35.35
CA VAL A 133 -8.63 -30.64 -34.49
C VAL A 133 -10.11 -30.41 -34.18
N SER A 134 -10.51 -29.14 -34.04
CA SER A 134 -11.92 -28.77 -33.88
C SER A 134 -12.62 -28.76 -35.24
N ALA A 135 -13.58 -29.65 -35.47
CA ALA A 135 -14.46 -29.60 -36.65
C ALA A 135 -15.42 -28.39 -36.68
N VAL A 136 -15.16 -27.37 -35.84
CA VAL A 136 -15.92 -26.12 -35.72
C VAL A 136 -14.96 -25.00 -36.09
N ASP A 137 -15.25 -24.31 -37.19
CA ASP A 137 -14.53 -23.10 -37.57
C ASP A 137 -14.72 -22.02 -36.50
N ASN A 138 -13.61 -21.44 -36.05
CA ASN A 138 -13.54 -20.25 -35.17
C ASN A 138 -13.88 -20.46 -33.68
N ASN A 139 -13.19 -21.37 -32.98
CA ASN A 139 -13.14 -21.31 -31.52
C ASN A 139 -12.52 -19.96 -31.07
N PRO A 140 -13.22 -19.12 -30.28
CA PRO A 140 -12.62 -17.92 -29.73
C PRO A 140 -11.47 -18.25 -28.78
N ALA A 141 -10.47 -17.37 -28.78
CA ALA A 141 -9.31 -17.48 -27.90
C ALA A 141 -9.73 -17.50 -26.42
N LEU A 142 -9.21 -18.47 -25.69
CA LEU A 142 -9.39 -18.55 -24.24
C LEU A 142 -8.34 -17.68 -23.53
N HIS A 143 -8.62 -17.32 -22.28
CA HIS A 143 -7.59 -16.77 -21.40
C HIS A 143 -6.42 -17.76 -21.21
N PRO A 144 -5.21 -17.26 -20.89
CA PRO A 144 -4.06 -18.11 -20.62
C PRO A 144 -4.35 -19.09 -19.48
N LEU A 145 -3.92 -20.33 -19.64
CA LEU A 145 -4.06 -21.39 -18.64
C LEU A 145 -2.72 -21.59 -17.93
N TRP A 146 -2.73 -21.65 -16.60
CA TRP A 146 -1.57 -21.95 -15.77
C TRP A 146 -1.92 -23.05 -14.78
N VAL A 147 -0.96 -23.92 -14.49
CA VAL A 147 -1.15 -25.05 -13.58
C VAL A 147 -0.04 -25.04 -12.52
N ARG A 148 -0.42 -25.11 -11.24
CA ARG A 148 0.49 -25.28 -10.10
C ARG A 148 1.03 -26.70 -10.08
N CYS A 149 2.35 -26.85 -9.97
CA CYS A 149 3.03 -28.14 -10.03
C CYS A 149 3.80 -28.44 -8.75
N ASP A 150 3.89 -29.72 -8.39
CA ASP A 150 4.47 -30.19 -7.13
C ASP A 150 6.00 -30.21 -7.06
N MET A 151 6.69 -29.75 -8.10
CA MET A 151 8.16 -29.76 -8.21
C MET A 151 8.80 -31.15 -8.06
N SER A 152 8.03 -32.23 -8.23
CA SER A 152 8.50 -33.61 -8.04
C SER A 152 9.40 -34.14 -9.16
N ASP A 153 9.44 -33.45 -10.31
CA ASP A 153 10.32 -33.83 -11.40
C ASP A 153 11.78 -33.39 -11.15
N PRO A 154 12.75 -34.02 -11.81
CA PRO A 154 14.16 -33.66 -11.65
C PRO A 154 14.48 -32.18 -12.00
N ALA A 155 13.64 -31.53 -12.81
CA ALA A 155 13.80 -30.13 -13.18
C ALA A 155 13.20 -29.15 -12.15
N ARG A 156 12.48 -29.65 -11.13
CA ARG A 156 11.77 -28.86 -10.10
C ARG A 156 10.80 -27.84 -10.71
N THR A 157 9.91 -28.33 -11.58
CA THR A 157 8.89 -27.55 -12.26
C THR A 157 7.79 -27.13 -11.29
N ALA A 158 7.66 -25.83 -11.06
CA ALA A 158 6.66 -25.23 -10.17
C ALA A 158 5.41 -24.75 -10.92
N TRP A 159 5.55 -24.33 -12.18
CA TRP A 159 4.40 -23.98 -13.02
C TRP A 159 4.59 -24.45 -14.45
N VAL A 160 3.47 -24.76 -15.09
CA VAL A 160 3.37 -24.85 -16.54
C VAL A 160 2.20 -24.01 -17.04
N GLY A 161 2.36 -23.38 -18.19
CA GLY A 161 1.34 -22.49 -18.73
C GLY A 161 1.17 -22.61 -20.25
N ALA A 162 0.02 -22.18 -20.75
CA ALA A 162 -0.31 -22.11 -22.16
C ALA A 162 -1.05 -20.80 -22.48
N GLU A 163 -0.61 -20.11 -23.53
CA GLU A 163 -1.18 -18.85 -24.01
C GLU A 163 -1.41 -18.92 -25.52
N THR A 164 -2.62 -18.59 -25.98
CA THR A 164 -2.93 -18.52 -27.41
C THR A 164 -2.33 -17.30 -28.08
N VAL A 165 -1.73 -17.49 -29.24
CA VAL A 165 -1.23 -16.44 -30.12
C VAL A 165 -2.21 -16.30 -31.29
N CYS A 166 -2.74 -15.10 -31.49
CA CYS A 166 -3.72 -14.82 -32.55
C CYS A 166 -3.10 -13.98 -33.68
N THR A 167 -3.42 -14.36 -34.92
CA THR A 167 -3.16 -13.54 -36.11
C THR A 167 -4.50 -13.06 -36.65
N GLY A 168 -4.87 -11.81 -36.35
CA GLY A 168 -6.24 -11.33 -36.54
C GLY A 168 -7.20 -12.00 -35.55
N ASN A 169 -8.36 -12.47 -36.02
CA ASN A 169 -9.37 -13.14 -35.19
C ASN A 169 -9.16 -14.66 -35.08
N LYS A 170 -8.07 -15.20 -35.65
CA LYS A 170 -7.80 -16.65 -35.64
C LYS A 170 -6.61 -16.97 -34.76
N VAL A 171 -6.73 -18.02 -33.96
CA VAL A 171 -5.63 -18.59 -33.19
C VAL A 171 -4.66 -19.25 -34.18
N SER A 172 -3.42 -18.78 -34.20
CA SER A 172 -2.37 -19.24 -35.13
C SER A 172 -1.30 -20.09 -34.45
N ALA A 173 -1.12 -19.93 -33.13
CA ALA A 173 -0.14 -20.70 -32.36
C ALA A 173 -0.50 -20.71 -30.87
N VAL A 174 0.21 -21.52 -30.09
CA VAL A 174 0.19 -21.50 -28.62
C VAL A 174 1.61 -21.39 -28.10
N LYS A 175 1.82 -20.50 -27.14
CA LYS A 175 3.04 -20.44 -26.32
C LYS A 175 2.88 -21.34 -25.11
N LEU A 176 3.86 -22.20 -24.90
CA LEU A 176 3.94 -23.08 -23.74
C LEU A 176 5.04 -22.58 -22.82
N TYR A 177 4.68 -22.34 -21.57
CA TYR A 177 5.56 -21.87 -20.51
C TYR A 177 5.90 -23.01 -19.56
N SER A 178 7.15 -23.03 -19.10
CA SER A 178 7.61 -23.89 -18.01
C SER A 178 8.42 -23.03 -17.06
N ILE A 179 8.05 -23.06 -15.78
CA ILE A 179 8.70 -22.34 -14.70
C ILE A 179 9.30 -23.37 -13.75
N THR A 180 10.61 -23.31 -13.57
CA THR A 180 11.33 -24.13 -12.60
C THR A 180 11.85 -23.23 -11.48
N CYS A 181 11.81 -23.74 -10.26
CA CYS A 181 12.33 -23.02 -9.10
C CYS A 181 13.38 -23.89 -8.40
N LYS A 182 14.53 -23.31 -8.10
CA LYS A 182 15.50 -23.91 -7.19
C LYS A 182 15.31 -23.32 -5.80
N GLY A 183 15.73 -24.06 -4.78
CA GLY A 183 15.78 -23.54 -3.42
C GLY A 183 16.77 -22.39 -3.29
N SER A 184 16.83 -21.82 -2.10
CA SER A 184 17.77 -20.76 -1.77
C SER A 184 19.22 -21.26 -1.91
N THR A 185 20.11 -20.42 -2.40
CA THR A 185 21.55 -20.72 -2.44
C THR A 185 22.36 -19.47 -2.19
N VAL A 186 23.40 -19.60 -1.36
CA VAL A 186 24.37 -18.53 -1.06
C VAL A 186 25.54 -18.55 -2.06
N ASP A 187 25.82 -19.68 -2.71
CA ASP A 187 26.96 -19.81 -3.62
C ASP A 187 26.69 -19.13 -4.98
N LYS A 188 27.31 -17.96 -5.20
CA LYS A 188 27.28 -17.25 -6.48
C LYS A 188 27.75 -18.09 -7.67
N LYS A 189 28.58 -19.13 -7.46
CA LYS A 189 29.02 -20.05 -8.53
C LYS A 189 27.97 -21.07 -8.91
N ALA A 190 27.00 -21.33 -8.04
CA ALA A 190 25.86 -22.21 -8.32
C ALA A 190 24.78 -21.50 -9.16
N LEU A 191 24.85 -20.17 -9.28
CA LEU A 191 23.95 -19.39 -10.11
C LEU A 191 24.14 -19.71 -11.60
N ILE A 192 23.03 -19.72 -12.34
CA ILE A 192 23.06 -19.93 -13.78
C ILE A 192 23.81 -18.79 -14.47
N THR A 193 24.69 -19.11 -15.42
CA THR A 193 25.40 -18.08 -16.20
C THR A 193 24.56 -17.59 -17.38
N LEU A 194 24.84 -16.38 -17.88
CA LEU A 194 24.16 -15.84 -19.06
C LEU A 194 24.36 -16.71 -20.31
N ASP A 195 25.49 -17.40 -20.43
CA ASP A 195 25.74 -18.30 -21.56
C ASP A 195 24.85 -19.54 -21.50
N VAL A 196 24.64 -20.11 -20.30
CA VAL A 196 23.67 -21.20 -20.12
C VAL A 196 22.27 -20.72 -20.45
N LEU A 197 21.88 -19.51 -20.01
CA LEU A 197 20.57 -18.93 -20.36
C LEU A 197 20.39 -18.77 -21.88
N LYS A 198 21.40 -18.22 -22.57
CA LYS A 198 21.41 -18.10 -24.04
C LYS A 198 21.37 -19.47 -24.71
N GLN A 199 22.07 -20.46 -24.18
CA GLN A 199 22.08 -21.82 -24.72
C GLN A 199 20.71 -22.48 -24.55
N GLU A 200 20.07 -22.34 -23.38
CA GLU A 200 18.71 -22.85 -23.13
C GLU A 200 17.68 -22.20 -24.07
N HIS A 201 17.83 -20.90 -24.37
CA HIS A 201 17.00 -20.24 -25.38
C HIS A 201 17.23 -20.83 -26.79
N LYS A 202 18.49 -20.96 -27.20
CA LYS A 202 18.88 -21.51 -28.52
C LYS A 202 18.51 -22.99 -28.71
N LYS A 203 18.41 -23.78 -27.64
CA LYS A 203 17.94 -25.16 -27.69
C LYS A 203 16.46 -25.25 -28.08
N ARG A 204 15.67 -24.24 -27.72
CA ARG A 204 14.21 -24.21 -27.94
C ARG A 204 13.81 -23.45 -29.20
N HIS A 205 14.61 -22.46 -29.58
CA HIS A 205 14.29 -21.53 -30.66
C HIS A 205 15.40 -21.46 -31.70
N PRO A 206 15.06 -21.29 -32.99
CA PRO A 206 16.06 -21.10 -34.03
C PRO A 206 16.99 -19.92 -33.71
N PRO A 207 18.28 -20.00 -34.06
CA PRO A 207 19.23 -18.92 -33.87
C PRO A 207 18.88 -17.74 -34.78
N SER A 208 18.03 -16.85 -34.30
CA SER A 208 17.71 -15.56 -34.89
C SER A 208 18.38 -14.44 -34.07
N SER A 209 18.19 -13.17 -34.45
CA SER A 209 18.68 -12.03 -33.68
C SER A 209 18.11 -12.08 -32.26
N THR A 210 18.95 -12.44 -31.28
CA THR A 210 18.56 -12.51 -29.86
C THR A 210 18.83 -11.17 -29.19
N ALA A 211 17.85 -10.63 -28.47
CA ALA A 211 18.04 -9.50 -27.58
C ALA A 211 18.18 -10.00 -26.13
N ILE A 212 19.00 -9.32 -25.32
CA ILE A 212 19.10 -9.56 -23.89
C ILE A 212 18.74 -8.29 -23.12
N LYS A 213 17.84 -8.42 -22.16
CA LYS A 213 17.34 -7.33 -21.31
C LYS A 213 17.52 -7.69 -19.85
N GLY A 214 17.92 -6.70 -19.05
CA GLY A 214 18.05 -6.80 -17.61
C GLY A 214 16.96 -5.99 -16.92
N SER A 215 16.50 -6.47 -15.78
CA SER A 215 15.69 -5.68 -14.86
C SER A 215 16.02 -6.04 -13.42
N ALA A 216 16.00 -5.05 -12.54
CA ALA A 216 16.26 -5.26 -11.12
C ALA A 216 15.37 -4.36 -10.27
N ARG A 217 14.97 -4.85 -9.11
CA ARG A 217 14.23 -4.12 -8.09
C ARG A 217 15.08 -4.02 -6.83
N PHE A 218 15.20 -2.82 -6.30
CA PHE A 218 15.85 -2.55 -5.02
C PHE A 218 14.83 -1.96 -4.06
N SER A 219 14.93 -2.35 -2.79
CA SER A 219 14.24 -1.66 -1.70
C SER A 219 15.12 -0.51 -1.23
N LEU A 220 14.62 0.71 -1.32
CA LEU A 220 15.32 1.92 -0.85
C LEU A 220 14.89 2.27 0.57
N PHE A 221 13.69 1.87 0.96
CA PHE A 221 13.07 2.15 2.25
C PHE A 221 12.00 1.09 2.54
N GLY A 222 11.95 0.55 3.76
CA GLY A 222 10.92 -0.42 4.16
C GLY A 222 11.19 -1.13 5.48
N SER A 223 12.45 -1.38 5.84
CA SER A 223 12.80 -1.98 7.13
C SER A 223 14.14 -1.44 7.64
N THR A 224 14.16 -0.87 8.83
CA THR A 224 15.39 -0.56 9.57
C THR A 224 15.50 -1.54 10.74
N VAL A 225 16.55 -2.34 10.78
CA VAL A 225 16.91 -3.12 11.96
C VAL A 225 17.57 -2.16 12.94
N VAL A 226 16.91 -1.88 14.06
CA VAL A 226 17.49 -1.15 15.19
C VAL A 226 17.56 -2.15 16.33
N GLU A 227 18.76 -2.35 16.91
CA GLU A 227 18.95 -3.19 18.12
C GLU A 227 18.29 -4.58 18.04
N ASN A 228 18.47 -5.31 16.93
CA ASN A 228 17.90 -6.65 16.70
C ASN A 228 16.36 -6.73 16.70
N THR A 229 15.66 -5.60 16.65
CA THR A 229 14.22 -5.53 16.38
C THR A 229 13.99 -4.89 15.02
N THR A 230 13.29 -5.60 14.14
CA THR A 230 12.84 -5.08 12.84
C THR A 230 11.61 -4.21 13.09
N VAL A 231 11.79 -2.89 13.11
CA VAL A 231 10.64 -1.97 13.02
C VAL A 231 10.33 -1.80 11.54
N GLU A 232 9.39 -2.60 11.05
CA GLU A 232 8.90 -2.48 9.68
C GLU A 232 8.17 -1.14 9.54
N SER A 233 8.68 -0.25 8.68
CA SER A 233 7.84 0.84 8.20
C SER A 233 6.82 0.20 7.27
N GLN A 234 5.53 0.52 7.45
CA GLN A 234 4.53 0.15 6.46
C GLN A 234 4.74 0.90 5.13
N SER A 235 5.50 2.01 5.16
CA SER A 235 5.97 2.73 3.98
C SER A 235 7.02 1.93 3.23
N ILE A 236 6.82 1.74 1.93
CA ILE A 236 7.73 1.01 1.05
C ILE A 236 8.12 1.91 -0.11
N VAL A 237 9.43 2.11 -0.27
CA VAL A 237 10.00 2.75 -1.45
C VAL A 237 10.86 1.74 -2.18
N THR A 238 10.48 1.41 -3.41
CA THR A 238 11.28 0.55 -4.28
C THR A 238 11.64 1.28 -5.56
N VAL A 239 12.68 0.80 -6.23
CA VAL A 239 13.02 1.26 -7.58
C VAL A 239 13.15 0.08 -8.53
N ASP A 240 12.49 0.20 -9.67
CA ASP A 240 12.56 -0.73 -10.79
C ASP A 240 13.49 -0.20 -11.89
N PHE A 241 14.58 -0.91 -12.12
CA PHE A 241 15.50 -0.67 -13.23
C PHE A 241 15.19 -1.59 -14.41
N LYS A 242 15.34 -1.06 -15.63
CA LYS A 242 15.30 -1.80 -16.89
C LYS A 242 16.40 -1.32 -17.83
N TRP A 243 17.16 -2.25 -18.41
CA TRP A 243 18.22 -1.94 -19.36
C TRP A 243 18.42 -3.04 -20.40
N SER A 244 19.19 -2.73 -21.42
CA SER A 244 19.59 -3.64 -22.51
C SER A 244 21.06 -4.01 -22.38
N HIS A 245 21.45 -5.13 -23.00
CA HIS A 245 22.84 -5.61 -23.05
C HIS A 245 23.40 -6.02 -21.70
N VAL A 246 22.80 -7.04 -21.09
CA VAL A 246 23.30 -7.64 -19.84
C VAL A 246 24.62 -8.36 -20.09
N GLU A 247 25.64 -8.02 -19.31
CA GLU A 247 27.01 -8.56 -19.39
C GLU A 247 27.26 -9.65 -18.35
N SER A 248 26.72 -9.50 -17.14
CA SER A 248 26.87 -10.49 -16.06
C SER A 248 25.61 -10.68 -15.21
N VAL A 249 25.53 -11.80 -14.52
CA VAL A 249 24.44 -12.10 -13.58
C VAL A 249 24.64 -11.30 -12.29
N LEU A 250 23.56 -10.73 -11.76
CA LEU A 250 23.59 -9.76 -10.66
C LEU A 250 24.41 -8.50 -10.96
N GLU A 251 24.56 -8.14 -12.24
CA GLU A 251 25.20 -6.87 -12.57
C GLU A 251 24.39 -5.69 -12.03
N THR A 252 25.10 -4.71 -11.52
CA THR A 252 24.52 -3.45 -11.07
C THR A 252 23.94 -2.69 -12.25
N PRO A 253 22.71 -2.15 -12.17
CA PRO A 253 22.10 -1.42 -13.27
C PRO A 253 22.98 -0.24 -13.73
N PRO A 254 23.28 -0.12 -15.04
CA PRO A 254 24.08 0.97 -15.56
C PRO A 254 23.35 2.31 -15.43
N LEU A 255 24.08 3.43 -15.42
CA LEU A 255 23.48 4.76 -15.32
C LEU A 255 22.62 5.15 -16.55
N SER A 256 22.77 4.43 -17.66
CA SER A 256 21.94 4.54 -18.87
C SER A 256 20.62 3.78 -18.78
N SER A 257 20.38 3.05 -17.69
CA SER A 257 19.14 2.31 -17.46
C SER A 257 17.95 3.26 -17.29
N THR A 258 16.75 2.73 -17.55
CA THR A 258 15.51 3.39 -17.17
C THR A 258 15.19 3.00 -15.72
N ALA A 259 14.91 3.99 -14.87
CA ALA A 259 14.58 3.76 -13.47
C ALA A 259 13.20 4.35 -13.14
N THR A 260 12.33 3.52 -12.59
CA THR A 260 11.00 3.92 -12.08
C THR A 260 10.99 3.75 -10.57
N LEU A 261 10.88 4.86 -9.86
CA LEU A 261 10.68 4.88 -8.43
C LEU A 261 9.21 4.59 -8.12
N ASN A 262 8.96 3.68 -7.20
CA ASN A 262 7.65 3.31 -6.70
C ASN A 262 7.59 3.72 -5.21
N ILE A 263 6.67 4.62 -4.87
CA ILE A 263 6.55 5.21 -3.54
C ILE A 263 5.18 4.87 -2.99
N ARG A 264 5.13 4.08 -1.92
CA ARG A 264 3.94 3.83 -1.11
C ARG A 264 4.26 4.28 0.32
N VAL A 265 3.52 5.23 0.86
CA VAL A 265 3.77 5.77 2.20
C VAL A 265 2.62 5.36 3.09
N ALA A 266 2.96 4.82 4.26
CA ALA A 266 2.00 4.55 5.30
C ALA A 266 1.69 5.83 6.05
N PHE A 267 0.40 6.04 6.29
CA PHE A 267 -0.13 7.25 6.87
C PHE A 267 0.22 7.33 8.36
N GLY A 268 0.70 8.48 8.83
CA GLY A 268 0.90 8.72 10.26
C GLY A 268 2.08 7.97 10.90
N ASP A 269 3.11 7.60 10.13
CA ASP A 269 4.35 7.04 10.71
C ASP A 269 4.94 8.05 11.72
N MET A 270 5.15 7.62 12.97
CA MET A 270 5.63 8.51 14.04
C MET A 270 7.02 9.10 13.76
N ARG A 271 7.77 8.52 12.82
CA ARG A 271 9.07 9.04 12.36
C ARG A 271 8.93 10.08 11.25
N SER A 272 7.74 10.22 10.67
CA SER A 272 7.44 11.22 9.65
C SER A 272 7.59 12.61 10.25
N PRO A 273 8.28 13.55 9.58
CA PRO A 273 8.30 14.95 10.00
C PRO A 273 6.89 15.58 9.96
N MET A 274 5.93 14.92 9.30
CA MET A 274 4.54 15.38 9.19
C MET A 274 3.64 14.85 10.32
N TYR A 275 4.17 14.06 11.27
CA TYR A 275 3.39 13.38 12.30
C TYR A 275 2.55 14.33 13.16
N GLU A 276 3.07 15.51 13.53
CA GLU A 276 2.28 16.48 14.33
C GLU A 276 1.08 17.04 13.54
N MET A 277 1.24 17.24 12.24
CA MET A 277 0.15 17.66 11.36
C MET A 277 -0.82 16.51 11.07
N TYR A 278 -0.33 15.26 11.04
CA TYR A 278 -1.16 14.07 10.98
C TYR A 278 -2.07 13.98 12.22
N ARG A 279 -1.52 14.10 13.43
CA ARG A 279 -2.33 14.07 14.67
C ARG A 279 -3.40 15.16 14.69
N GLU A 280 -3.08 16.32 14.14
CA GLU A 280 -4.04 17.40 14.04
C GLU A 280 -5.18 17.09 13.06
N LEU A 281 -4.86 16.43 11.94
CA LEU A 281 -5.84 15.96 10.98
C LEU A 281 -6.69 14.80 11.53
N GLU A 282 -6.10 13.93 12.34
CA GLU A 282 -6.78 12.85 13.04
C GLU A 282 -7.81 13.42 14.03
N PHE A 283 -7.43 14.42 14.83
CA PHE A 283 -8.38 15.14 15.68
C PHE A 283 -9.52 15.78 14.87
N LEU A 284 -9.22 16.37 13.70
CA LEU A 284 -10.22 16.93 12.81
C LEU A 284 -11.19 15.86 12.27
N GLN A 285 -10.67 14.68 11.95
CA GLN A 285 -11.45 13.53 11.52
C GLN A 285 -12.37 13.03 12.63
N SER A 286 -11.90 12.95 13.88
CA SER A 286 -12.74 12.57 15.03
C SER A 286 -13.90 13.54 15.26
N LEU A 287 -13.67 14.85 15.09
CA LEU A 287 -14.74 15.85 15.15
C LEU A 287 -15.76 15.68 14.01
N ALA A 288 -15.27 15.45 12.79
CA ALA A 288 -16.13 15.21 11.64
C ALA A 288 -16.96 13.93 11.81
N ASP A 289 -16.34 12.81 12.19
CA ASP A 289 -17.05 11.57 12.44
C ASP A 289 -18.06 11.71 13.58
N GLY A 290 -17.71 12.41 14.65
CA GLY A 290 -18.64 12.73 15.74
C GLY A 290 -19.88 13.52 15.29
N LEU A 291 -19.73 14.45 14.34
CA LEU A 291 -20.88 15.13 13.73
C LEU A 291 -21.74 14.21 12.86
N ARG A 292 -21.15 13.18 12.26
CA ARG A 292 -21.82 12.22 11.38
C ARG A 292 -22.52 11.10 12.15
N THR A 293 -21.89 10.57 13.20
CA THR A 293 -22.36 9.42 13.98
C THR A 293 -23.11 9.82 15.25
N GLY A 294 -22.85 11.03 15.77
CA GLY A 294 -23.33 11.48 17.08
C GLY A 294 -22.43 11.04 18.24
N GLU A 295 -21.37 10.29 17.99
CA GLU A 295 -20.41 9.78 18.98
C GLU A 295 -19.00 10.22 18.61
N THR A 296 -18.34 10.98 19.49
CA THR A 296 -16.97 11.46 19.29
C THR A 296 -16.00 10.66 20.15
N GLU A 297 -15.01 10.05 19.51
CA GLU A 297 -13.85 9.51 20.20
C GLU A 297 -12.87 10.65 20.50
N TRP A 298 -12.70 10.97 21.78
CA TRP A 298 -11.83 12.06 22.20
C TRP A 298 -10.39 11.57 22.30
N MET A 299 -9.48 12.34 21.70
CA MET A 299 -8.05 12.06 21.73
C MET A 299 -7.47 12.30 23.13
N GLU A 300 -6.37 11.62 23.45
CA GLU A 300 -5.64 11.86 24.70
C GLU A 300 -5.09 13.30 24.73
N PRO A 301 -5.27 14.02 25.86
CA PRO A 301 -4.78 15.39 25.97
C PRO A 301 -3.24 15.42 26.00
N LEU A 302 -2.68 16.34 25.21
CA LEU A 302 -1.24 16.57 25.12
C LEU A 302 -0.71 17.40 26.29
N GLU A 303 -1.59 18.19 26.93
CA GLU A 303 -1.25 19.02 28.08
C GLU A 303 -2.16 18.71 29.26
N SER A 304 -1.62 18.81 30.48
CA SER A 304 -2.38 18.62 31.72
C SER A 304 -3.33 19.78 32.04
N THR A 305 -3.10 20.94 31.42
CA THR A 305 -3.96 22.13 31.57
C THR A 305 -5.23 21.95 30.76
N SER A 306 -6.40 22.23 31.35
CA SER A 306 -7.68 22.13 30.65
C SER A 306 -7.82 23.15 29.51
N ALA A 307 -8.57 22.79 28.47
CA ALA A 307 -8.81 23.66 27.31
C ALA A 307 -9.41 25.03 27.70
N VAL A 308 -10.28 25.04 28.70
CA VAL A 308 -10.89 26.26 29.24
C VAL A 308 -9.85 27.18 29.87
N ASN A 309 -8.89 26.62 30.62
CA ASN A 309 -7.82 27.41 31.24
C ASN A 309 -6.83 27.95 30.20
N LEU A 310 -6.48 27.14 29.19
CA LEU A 310 -5.66 27.60 28.05
C LEU A 310 -6.34 28.74 27.28
N THR A 311 -7.66 28.65 27.09
CA THR A 311 -8.45 29.70 26.44
C THR A 311 -8.49 30.98 27.26
N LYS A 312 -8.69 30.89 28.59
CA LYS A 312 -8.64 32.07 29.49
C LYS A 312 -7.27 32.74 29.46
N ALA A 313 -6.20 31.96 29.60
CA ALA A 313 -4.84 32.49 29.56
C ALA A 313 -4.56 33.22 28.24
N PHE A 314 -5.03 32.68 27.12
CA PHE A 314 -4.91 33.32 25.81
C PHE A 314 -5.68 34.64 25.71
N LEU A 315 -6.91 34.69 26.23
CA LEU A 315 -7.69 35.92 26.26
C LEU A 315 -7.04 37.00 27.15
N GLU A 316 -6.48 36.60 28.29
CA GLU A 316 -5.74 37.48 29.20
C GLU A 316 -4.46 38.01 28.56
N GLU A 317 -3.72 37.17 27.83
CA GLU A 317 -2.53 37.55 27.06
C GLU A 317 -2.88 38.67 26.06
N LEU A 318 -3.93 38.50 25.27
CA LEU A 318 -4.38 39.50 24.30
C LEU A 318 -4.80 40.82 24.94
N GLN A 319 -5.47 40.76 26.10
CA GLN A 319 -5.81 41.96 26.87
C GLN A 319 -4.56 42.64 27.45
N GLY A 320 -3.58 41.85 27.90
CA GLY A 320 -2.29 42.34 28.38
C GLY A 320 -1.51 43.08 27.30
N THR A 321 -1.37 42.48 26.12
CA THR A 321 -0.70 43.09 24.96
C THR A 321 -1.42 44.35 24.47
N ALA A 322 -2.76 44.38 24.51
CA ALA A 322 -3.52 45.57 24.17
C ALA A 322 -3.30 46.73 25.16
N LYS A 323 -3.15 46.41 26.46
CA LYS A 323 -2.84 47.38 27.52
C LYS A 323 -1.41 47.90 27.43
N THR A 324 -0.42 47.03 27.20
CA THR A 324 0.97 47.46 27.02
C THR A 324 1.17 48.27 25.74
N LEU A 325 0.51 47.93 24.62
CA LEU A 325 0.55 48.76 23.40
C LEU A 325 -0.14 50.13 23.58
N GLN A 326 -1.18 50.22 24.42
CA GLN A 326 -1.78 51.51 24.81
C GLN A 326 -0.90 52.33 25.75
N GLU A 327 -0.14 51.68 26.64
CA GLU A 327 0.79 52.32 27.57
C GLU A 327 2.12 52.71 26.91
N ASP A 328 2.61 51.93 25.95
CA ASP A 328 3.82 52.20 25.15
C ASP A 328 3.56 53.27 24.07
N ALA A 329 2.31 53.45 23.62
CA ALA A 329 1.92 54.64 22.85
C ALA A 329 2.00 55.94 23.68
N ALA A 330 2.14 55.84 25.01
CA ALA A 330 2.37 56.97 25.91
C ALA A 330 3.83 57.13 26.38
N LYS A 331 4.75 56.18 26.07
CA LYS A 331 6.19 56.31 26.37
C LYS A 331 7.06 55.57 25.34
N THR A 332 7.87 56.34 24.61
CA THR A 332 8.82 55.83 23.63
C THR A 332 9.99 55.07 24.26
N ALA A 333 10.30 53.93 23.64
CA ALA A 333 11.57 53.20 23.55
C ALA A 333 12.17 52.57 24.83
N GLU A 334 12.26 51.23 24.86
CA GLU A 334 13.54 50.52 24.78
C GLU A 334 13.38 49.00 24.54
N ASN A 335 14.42 48.45 23.90
CA ASN A 335 14.53 47.10 23.32
C ASN A 335 14.31 45.93 24.30
N SER A 336 13.69 44.85 23.82
CA SER A 336 13.91 43.50 24.34
C SER A 336 14.19 42.50 23.21
N LYS A 337 15.26 41.72 23.41
CA LYS A 337 15.76 40.67 22.51
C LYS A 337 14.83 39.44 22.55
N PRO A 338 14.72 38.65 21.46
CA PRO A 338 14.05 37.37 21.52
C PRO A 338 14.93 36.36 22.26
N THR A 339 14.35 35.70 23.27
CA THR A 339 14.89 34.53 23.95
C THR A 339 14.84 33.35 23.00
N THR A 340 16.01 32.76 22.75
CA THR A 340 16.19 31.50 22.02
C THR A 340 15.71 30.37 22.92
N ASP A 341 14.54 29.81 22.66
CA ASP A 341 14.18 28.51 23.21
C ASP A 341 14.90 27.43 22.39
N MET A 342 15.75 26.70 23.10
CA MET A 342 16.45 25.53 22.62
C MET A 342 15.47 24.34 22.57
N ASP A 343 15.73 23.45 21.61
CA ASP A 343 15.19 22.09 21.49
C ASP A 343 13.90 21.88 20.65
N THR A 344 13.67 22.68 19.62
CA THR A 344 12.91 22.18 18.44
C THR A 344 13.86 21.49 17.46
N PRO A 345 13.67 20.21 17.11
CA PRO A 345 14.45 19.58 16.05
C PRO A 345 14.30 20.43 14.79
N ILE A 346 15.43 20.66 14.09
CA ILE A 346 15.58 21.59 12.96
C ILE A 346 14.45 21.46 11.91
N PHE A 347 13.83 20.29 11.79
CA PHE A 347 12.72 20.03 10.87
C PHE A 347 11.38 20.65 11.29
N ASN A 348 11.07 20.77 12.60
CA ASN A 348 9.79 21.32 13.04
C ASN A 348 9.69 22.83 12.76
N SER A 349 10.82 23.56 12.78
CA SER A 349 10.80 25.00 12.52
C SER A 349 10.57 25.37 11.05
N PHE A 350 10.81 24.44 10.11
CA PHE A 350 10.52 24.66 8.68
C PHE A 350 9.03 24.49 8.34
N LEU A 351 8.28 23.79 9.19
CA LEU A 351 6.89 23.38 8.91
C LEU A 351 5.85 24.22 9.66
N GLU A 352 6.21 24.84 10.79
CA GLU A 352 5.28 25.66 11.55
C GLU A 352 5.12 27.06 10.95
N ARG A 353 3.91 27.34 10.46
CA ARG A 353 3.51 28.67 10.01
C ARG A 353 3.45 29.62 11.21
N GLY A 354 4.27 30.67 11.19
CA GLY A 354 4.38 31.63 12.30
C GLY A 354 3.32 32.74 12.32
N ASP A 355 2.61 33.00 11.21
CA ASP A 355 1.62 34.07 11.09
C ASP A 355 0.18 33.60 11.38
N LEU A 356 0.00 32.87 12.48
CA LEU A 356 -1.33 32.38 12.88
C LEU A 356 -2.23 33.52 13.36
N ASP A 357 -3.44 33.60 12.80
CA ASP A 357 -4.45 34.53 13.31
C ASP A 357 -5.10 34.07 14.62
N PHE A 358 -5.98 34.88 15.19
CA PHE A 358 -6.64 34.57 16.45
C PHE A 358 -7.39 33.24 16.44
N VAL A 359 -8.09 32.92 15.34
CA VAL A 359 -8.90 31.70 15.23
C VAL A 359 -7.97 30.47 15.17
N GLU A 360 -6.87 30.60 14.44
CA GLU A 360 -5.85 29.55 14.28
C GLU A 360 -5.10 29.31 15.60
N GLN A 361 -4.76 30.38 16.33
CA GLN A 361 -4.15 30.30 17.65
C GLN A 361 -5.08 29.70 18.70
N LEU A 362 -6.38 29.99 18.62
CA LEU A 362 -7.38 29.36 19.48
C LEU A 362 -7.50 27.87 19.20
N TRP A 363 -7.52 27.48 17.92
CA TRP A 363 -7.50 26.07 17.51
C TRP A 363 -6.28 25.32 18.06
N VAL A 364 -5.07 25.87 17.90
CA VAL A 364 -3.82 25.25 18.38
C VAL A 364 -3.84 25.00 19.89
N ARG A 365 -4.48 25.88 20.67
CA ARG A 365 -4.64 25.71 22.13
C ARG A 365 -5.73 24.69 22.47
N MET A 366 -6.90 24.78 21.82
CA MET A 366 -8.02 23.89 22.10
C MET A 366 -7.71 22.44 21.74
N LYS A 367 -7.08 22.18 20.59
CA LYS A 367 -6.78 20.80 20.14
C LYS A 367 -5.91 20.00 21.12
N LYS A 368 -5.14 20.68 21.97
CA LYS A 368 -4.22 20.04 22.91
C LYS A 368 -4.89 19.45 24.14
N SER A 369 -6.08 19.94 24.51
CA SER A 369 -6.67 19.65 25.82
C SER A 369 -8.19 19.43 25.82
N VAL A 370 -8.86 19.57 24.66
CA VAL A 370 -10.30 19.27 24.57
C VAL A 370 -10.51 17.76 24.69
N THR A 371 -11.26 17.35 25.70
CA THR A 371 -11.61 15.93 25.94
C THR A 371 -13.11 15.70 26.05
N SER A 372 -13.93 16.75 25.86
CA SER A 372 -15.38 16.66 25.94
C SER A 372 -16.08 17.75 25.13
N TYR A 373 -17.36 17.52 24.80
CA TYR A 373 -18.24 18.53 24.21
C TYR A 373 -18.36 19.79 25.09
N GLN A 374 -18.36 19.61 26.42
CA GLN A 374 -18.50 20.70 27.38
C GLN A 374 -17.30 21.65 27.32
N ASP A 375 -16.08 21.12 27.16
CA ASP A 375 -14.88 21.94 26.99
C ASP A 375 -15.00 22.89 25.80
N ILE A 376 -15.50 22.39 24.67
CA ILE A 376 -15.70 23.19 23.46
C ILE A 376 -16.72 24.30 23.72
N GLY A 377 -17.86 23.94 24.31
CA GLY A 377 -18.93 24.88 24.66
C GLY A 377 -18.44 26.00 25.59
N ASP A 378 -17.70 25.65 26.64
CA ASP A 378 -17.18 26.61 27.62
C ASP A 378 -16.09 27.51 27.03
N CYS A 379 -15.18 26.97 26.22
CA CYS A 379 -14.17 27.77 25.52
C CYS A 379 -14.81 28.78 24.56
N LEU A 380 -15.76 28.34 23.72
CA LEU A 380 -16.45 29.23 22.78
C LEU A 380 -17.32 30.26 23.51
N LYS A 381 -17.90 29.91 24.66
CA LYS A 381 -18.65 30.85 25.49
C LYS A 381 -17.75 31.98 26.00
N LEU A 382 -16.57 31.66 26.52
CA LEU A 382 -15.60 32.67 26.97
C LEU A 382 -15.21 33.62 25.83
N VAL A 383 -14.91 33.08 24.65
CA VAL A 383 -14.52 33.87 23.48
C VAL A 383 -15.68 34.76 22.99
N THR A 384 -16.89 34.23 22.90
CA THR A 384 -18.06 35.00 22.46
C THR A 384 -18.48 36.08 23.45
N GLU A 385 -18.34 35.85 24.76
CA GLU A 385 -18.54 36.86 25.79
C GLU A 385 -17.48 37.97 25.70
N ALA A 386 -16.19 37.61 25.59
CA ALA A 386 -15.10 38.59 25.45
C ALA A 386 -15.27 39.48 24.19
N LEU A 387 -15.73 38.90 23.08
CA LEU A 387 -16.07 39.67 21.87
C LEU A 387 -17.28 40.57 22.09
N ARG A 388 -18.33 40.07 22.73
CA ARG A 388 -19.60 40.81 22.97
C ARG A 388 -19.41 42.02 23.87
N TYR A 389 -18.60 41.89 24.92
CA TYR A 389 -18.29 43.00 25.81
C TYR A 389 -17.20 43.93 25.25
N GLY A 390 -16.57 43.55 24.13
CA GLY A 390 -15.53 44.35 23.49
C GLY A 390 -14.20 44.31 24.22
N ASP A 391 -13.99 43.29 25.07
CA ASP A 391 -12.77 43.10 25.86
C ASP A 391 -11.55 42.79 24.97
N ILE A 392 -11.80 42.21 23.81
CA ILE A 392 -10.79 41.88 22.80
C ILE A 392 -11.19 42.42 21.42
N LYS A 393 -10.18 42.77 20.60
CA LYS A 393 -10.33 43.07 19.17
C LYS A 393 -9.29 42.28 18.36
N PRO A 394 -9.45 40.96 18.27
CA PRO A 394 -8.45 40.08 17.67
C PRO A 394 -8.33 40.34 16.18
N TRP A 395 -7.17 40.08 15.57
CA TRP A 395 -6.98 40.13 14.12
C TRP A 395 -7.27 38.76 13.47
N ILE A 396 -7.84 38.78 12.26
CA ILE A 396 -8.13 37.58 11.46
C ILE A 396 -7.71 37.75 10.00
N HIS A 397 -7.40 36.63 9.33
CA HIS A 397 -7.18 36.64 7.88
C HIS A 397 -8.46 36.98 7.11
N ARG A 398 -8.30 37.67 5.96
CA ARG A 398 -9.43 38.14 5.14
C ARG A 398 -10.26 37.02 4.52
N ASP A 399 -9.64 35.89 4.23
CA ASP A 399 -10.26 34.80 3.47
C ASP A 399 -10.89 33.72 4.37
N SER A 400 -10.90 33.92 5.70
CA SER A 400 -11.48 32.98 6.66
C SER A 400 -13.01 33.04 6.61
N SER A 401 -13.64 31.89 6.33
CA SER A 401 -15.10 31.77 6.17
C SER A 401 -15.82 31.16 7.38
N SER A 402 -15.07 30.78 8.43
CA SER A 402 -15.62 30.17 9.64
C SER A 402 -16.68 31.05 10.32
N SER A 403 -17.57 30.40 11.05
CA SER A 403 -18.60 31.04 11.85
C SER A 403 -17.98 31.97 12.91
N LEU A 404 -16.86 31.57 13.52
CA LEU A 404 -16.15 32.41 14.49
C LEU A 404 -15.53 33.65 13.84
N SER A 405 -14.93 33.51 12.66
CA SER A 405 -14.40 34.66 11.89
C SER A 405 -15.49 35.69 11.58
N LYS A 406 -16.70 35.24 11.20
CA LYS A 406 -17.85 36.12 10.95
C LYS A 406 -18.27 36.88 12.22
N LEU A 407 -18.30 36.21 13.37
CA LEU A 407 -18.61 36.85 14.66
C LEU A 407 -17.57 37.89 15.06
N ILE A 408 -16.28 37.63 14.80
CA ILE A 408 -15.21 38.60 15.05
C ILE A 408 -15.41 39.85 14.18
N LEU A 409 -15.70 39.69 12.88
CA LEU A 409 -15.98 40.83 11.99
C LEU A 409 -17.20 41.65 12.46
N GLN A 410 -18.26 40.97 12.89
CA GLN A 410 -19.45 41.61 13.48
C GLN A 410 -19.12 42.38 14.77
N SER A 411 -18.21 41.87 15.59
CA SER A 411 -17.80 42.52 16.85
C SER A 411 -17.17 43.90 16.64
N TYR A 412 -16.43 44.09 15.54
CA TYR A 412 -15.86 45.39 15.19
C TYR A 412 -16.93 46.47 14.95
N HIS A 413 -18.14 46.06 14.56
CA HIS A 413 -19.28 46.95 14.34
C HIS A 413 -20.22 47.04 15.56
N GLN A 414 -19.85 46.43 16.70
CA GLN A 414 -20.66 46.38 17.93
C GLN A 414 -22.05 45.75 17.74
N GLN A 415 -22.21 44.90 16.73
CA GLN A 415 -23.46 44.20 16.42
C GLN A 415 -23.18 42.71 16.30
N ILE A 416 -22.97 42.03 17.43
CA ILE A 416 -22.77 40.58 17.46
C ILE A 416 -24.12 39.88 17.55
N ASP A 417 -24.39 39.00 16.59
CA ASP A 417 -25.57 38.14 16.63
C ASP A 417 -25.53 37.18 17.82
N HIS A 418 -26.70 36.84 18.36
CA HIS A 418 -26.77 35.84 19.42
C HIS A 418 -26.45 34.45 18.87
N VAL A 419 -25.29 33.90 19.25
CA VAL A 419 -24.90 32.52 18.93
C VAL A 419 -25.47 31.56 19.95
N SER A 420 -26.32 30.64 19.51
CA SER A 420 -26.78 29.53 20.36
C SER A 420 -25.74 28.41 20.35
N LEU A 421 -24.96 28.30 21.43
CA LEU A 421 -23.98 27.21 21.64
C LEU A 421 -24.68 25.92 22.10
N THR A 422 -25.67 25.46 21.35
CA THR A 422 -26.45 24.24 21.64
C THR A 422 -26.44 23.29 20.43
N GLY A 423 -26.77 22.01 20.69
CA GLY A 423 -26.77 20.97 19.68
C GLY A 423 -25.37 20.72 19.13
N VAL A 424 -25.23 20.60 17.81
CA VAL A 424 -23.95 20.32 17.14
C VAL A 424 -23.11 21.58 16.85
N THR A 425 -23.65 22.77 17.13
CA THR A 425 -23.05 24.06 16.76
C THR A 425 -21.62 24.24 17.30
N PRO A 426 -21.31 23.95 18.59
CA PRO A 426 -19.95 24.12 19.10
C PRO A 426 -18.91 23.26 18.39
N VAL A 427 -19.26 22.01 18.09
CA VAL A 427 -18.39 21.07 17.37
C VAL A 427 -18.19 21.53 15.92
N HIS A 428 -19.25 22.01 15.27
CA HIS A 428 -19.16 22.56 13.91
C HIS A 428 -18.24 23.79 13.85
N MET A 429 -18.34 24.70 14.83
CA MET A 429 -17.44 25.85 14.93
C MET A 429 -15.99 25.40 15.11
N LEU A 430 -15.70 24.44 16.00
CA LEU A 430 -14.34 23.95 16.22
C LEU A 430 -13.77 23.26 14.96
N LEU A 431 -14.60 22.46 14.28
CA LEU A 431 -14.22 21.81 13.02
C LEU A 431 -13.88 22.84 11.93
N GLU A 432 -14.67 23.90 11.79
CA GLU A 432 -14.39 24.99 10.83
C GLU A 432 -13.05 25.69 11.12
N MET A 433 -12.71 25.88 12.40
CA MET A 433 -11.44 26.49 12.80
C MET A 433 -10.24 25.62 12.36
N GLY A 434 -10.31 24.31 12.62
CA GLY A 434 -9.27 23.37 12.20
C GLY A 434 -9.16 23.26 10.67
N LEU A 435 -10.29 23.21 9.96
CA LEU A 435 -10.32 23.22 8.50
C LEU A 435 -9.67 24.49 7.91
N ASP A 436 -10.00 25.67 8.44
CA ASP A 436 -9.43 26.95 7.98
C ASP A 436 -7.91 27.02 8.23
N LYS A 437 -7.44 26.52 9.38
CA LYS A 437 -6.02 26.50 9.72
C LYS A 437 -5.24 25.52 8.84
N MET A 438 -5.70 24.26 8.77
CA MET A 438 -5.02 23.20 8.02
C MET A 438 -4.95 23.53 6.52
N ARG A 439 -6.01 24.11 5.94
CA ARG A 439 -5.97 24.61 4.54
C ARG A 439 -4.83 25.60 4.32
N LYS A 440 -4.64 26.55 5.23
CA LYS A 440 -3.57 27.55 5.12
C LYS A 440 -2.18 26.94 5.33
N ASP A 441 -2.05 25.90 6.14
CA ASP A 441 -0.78 25.21 6.31
C ASP A 441 -0.37 24.43 5.07
N TYR A 442 -1.31 23.69 4.45
CA TYR A 442 -1.04 23.02 3.17
C TYR A 442 -0.74 24.02 2.05
N ILE A 443 -1.39 25.18 2.04
CA ILE A 443 -1.06 26.29 1.13
C ILE A 443 0.36 26.78 1.39
N ASN A 444 0.70 27.09 2.65
CA ASN A 444 2.00 27.61 3.04
C ASN A 444 3.11 26.66 2.59
N TYR A 445 2.95 25.36 2.79
CA TYR A 445 3.93 24.39 2.35
C TYR A 445 3.94 24.23 0.82
N LEU A 446 2.83 23.83 0.21
CA LEU A 446 2.82 23.43 -1.21
C LEU A 446 3.01 24.59 -2.17
N ILE A 447 2.58 25.80 -1.80
CA ILE A 447 2.80 27.02 -2.58
C ILE A 447 4.10 27.71 -2.16
N GLY A 448 4.42 27.75 -0.86
CA GLY A 448 5.66 28.37 -0.37
C GLY A 448 6.92 27.66 -0.87
N GLU A 449 6.89 26.33 -0.98
CA GLU A 449 7.95 25.53 -1.62
C GLU A 449 7.83 25.49 -3.16
N GLU A 450 6.94 26.30 -3.75
CA GLU A 450 6.69 26.39 -5.19
C GLU A 450 6.33 25.05 -5.86
N LEU A 451 5.84 24.05 -5.11
CA LEU A 451 5.53 22.71 -5.64
C LEU A 451 4.23 22.68 -6.47
N THR A 452 3.36 23.67 -6.28
CA THR A 452 2.13 23.82 -7.04
C THR A 452 1.58 25.26 -6.99
N THR A 453 0.42 25.48 -7.60
CA THR A 453 -0.27 26.78 -7.58
C THR A 453 -1.64 26.65 -6.93
N LEU A 454 -2.20 27.78 -6.47
CA LEU A 454 -3.54 27.81 -5.87
C LEU A 454 -4.61 27.23 -6.80
N ASN A 455 -4.49 27.48 -8.12
CA ASN A 455 -5.42 26.95 -9.13
C ASN A 455 -5.47 25.41 -9.14
N HIS A 456 -4.33 24.75 -8.93
CA HIS A 456 -4.28 23.28 -8.86
C HIS A 456 -4.81 22.76 -7.51
N LEU A 457 -4.77 23.58 -6.46
CA LEU A 457 -5.28 23.25 -5.13
C LEU A 457 -6.77 23.56 -4.94
N CYS A 458 -7.40 24.37 -5.81
CA CYS A 458 -8.81 24.79 -5.66
C CYS A 458 -9.78 23.65 -5.36
N TYR A 459 -9.60 22.48 -5.99
CA TYR A 459 -10.41 21.30 -5.70
C TYR A 459 -10.31 20.88 -4.22
N PHE A 460 -9.09 20.80 -3.70
CA PHE A 460 -8.82 20.33 -2.35
C PHE A 460 -9.16 21.36 -1.27
N LEU A 461 -9.09 22.65 -1.62
CA LEU A 461 -9.31 23.77 -0.69
C LEU A 461 -10.75 24.31 -0.69
N SER A 462 -11.64 23.75 -1.52
CA SER A 462 -13.02 24.20 -1.67
C SER A 462 -13.82 24.07 -0.37
N THR A 463 -14.41 25.18 0.08
CA THR A 463 -15.30 25.23 1.25
C THR A 463 -16.79 25.05 0.90
N GLU A 464 -17.12 24.93 -0.38
CA GLU A 464 -18.50 24.77 -0.87
C GLU A 464 -19.08 23.36 -0.66
N VAL A 465 -18.23 22.39 -0.35
CA VAL A 465 -18.63 20.99 -0.09
C VAL A 465 -18.88 20.76 1.39
N ASP A 466 -19.56 19.66 1.72
CA ASP A 466 -19.85 19.33 3.11
C ASP A 466 -18.56 19.12 3.93
N PRO A 467 -18.61 19.32 5.27
CA PRO A 467 -17.42 19.23 6.10
C PRO A 467 -16.71 17.86 6.05
N GLN A 468 -17.42 16.75 5.82
CA GLN A 468 -16.79 15.43 5.73
C GLN A 468 -15.90 15.35 4.49
N GLU A 469 -16.44 15.78 3.34
CA GLU A 469 -15.69 15.83 2.10
C GLU A 469 -14.52 16.82 2.20
N GLN A 470 -14.65 17.94 2.93
CA GLN A 470 -13.51 18.83 3.18
C GLN A 470 -12.39 18.12 3.95
N VAL A 471 -12.71 17.35 5.00
CA VAL A 471 -11.70 16.58 5.75
C VAL A 471 -11.05 15.50 4.87
N ILE A 472 -11.83 14.77 4.07
CA ILE A 472 -11.29 13.76 3.14
C ILE A 472 -10.32 14.40 2.13
N ARG A 473 -10.62 15.60 1.64
CA ARG A 473 -9.72 16.33 0.74
C ARG A 473 -8.43 16.77 1.42
N LEU A 474 -8.49 17.16 2.70
CA LEU A 474 -7.29 17.44 3.47
C LEU A 474 -6.46 16.17 3.74
N ARG A 475 -7.09 15.01 3.94
CA ARG A 475 -6.38 13.71 4.01
C ARG A 475 -5.63 13.39 2.73
N LYS A 476 -6.25 13.65 1.57
CA LYS A 476 -5.58 13.52 0.27
C LYS A 476 -4.36 14.44 0.15
N LEU A 477 -4.46 15.70 0.61
CA LEU A 477 -3.32 16.62 0.63
C LEU A 477 -2.25 16.18 1.62
N HIS A 478 -2.62 15.63 2.77
CA HIS A 478 -1.69 15.11 3.76
C HIS A 478 -0.88 13.95 3.21
N HIS A 479 -1.54 12.93 2.66
CA HIS A 479 -0.84 11.77 2.11
C HIS A 479 0.06 12.18 0.93
N LEU A 480 -0.41 13.07 0.06
CA LEU A 480 0.44 13.67 -0.98
C LEU A 480 1.71 14.31 -0.40
N LEU A 481 1.58 14.99 0.73
CA LEU A 481 2.68 15.70 1.36
C LEU A 481 3.67 14.73 2.03
N GLU A 482 3.19 13.67 2.67
CA GLU A 482 4.07 12.60 3.16
C GLU A 482 4.87 11.95 2.02
N VAL A 483 4.22 11.68 0.87
CA VAL A 483 4.89 11.16 -0.34
C VAL A 483 5.99 12.11 -0.84
N ILE A 484 5.73 13.41 -0.86
CA ILE A 484 6.73 14.41 -1.26
C ILE A 484 7.87 14.48 -0.25
N MET A 485 7.57 14.44 1.05
CA MET A 485 8.58 14.48 2.12
C MET A 485 9.49 13.25 2.10
N THR A 486 8.94 12.05 1.84
CA THR A 486 9.75 10.86 1.59
C THR A 486 10.65 11.06 0.37
N GLY A 487 10.12 11.65 -0.71
CA GLY A 487 10.91 11.98 -1.91
C GLY A 487 12.02 13.01 -1.65
N GLY A 488 11.74 14.07 -0.90
CA GLY A 488 12.65 15.20 -0.70
C GLY A 488 13.67 14.92 0.39
N THR A 489 13.20 14.59 1.58
CA THR A 489 14.05 14.45 2.79
C THR A 489 14.80 13.13 2.80
N PHE A 490 14.13 12.02 2.47
CA PHE A 490 14.76 10.70 2.53
C PHE A 490 15.56 10.39 1.26
N LEU A 491 14.95 10.55 0.08
CA LEU A 491 15.62 10.22 -1.19
C LEU A 491 16.49 11.35 -1.75
N GLY A 492 16.42 12.57 -1.20
CA GLY A 492 17.19 13.71 -1.70
C GLY A 492 16.81 14.12 -3.12
N LEU A 493 15.56 13.91 -3.55
CA LEU A 493 15.15 14.22 -4.91
C LEU A 493 15.21 15.73 -5.18
N PRO A 494 15.69 16.14 -6.37
CA PRO A 494 15.71 17.55 -6.75
C PRO A 494 14.30 18.09 -6.99
N TYR A 495 14.17 19.42 -6.90
CA TYR A 495 12.89 20.13 -7.03
C TYR A 495 12.10 19.74 -8.30
N ASP A 496 12.73 19.58 -9.46
CA ASP A 496 12.02 19.19 -10.70
C ASP A 496 11.29 17.86 -10.56
N ARG A 497 11.84 16.92 -9.78
CA ARG A 497 11.24 15.61 -9.53
C ARG A 497 10.13 15.70 -8.49
N LEU A 498 10.33 16.48 -7.43
CA LEU A 498 9.31 16.73 -6.40
C LEU A 498 8.09 17.44 -7.00
N PHE A 499 8.31 18.41 -7.88
CA PHE A 499 7.24 19.09 -8.60
C PHE A 499 6.43 18.09 -9.44
N LEU A 500 7.09 17.25 -10.26
CA LEU A 500 6.40 16.24 -11.07
C LEU A 500 5.62 15.22 -10.21
N LEU A 501 6.19 14.79 -9.09
CA LEU A 501 5.53 13.90 -8.14
C LEU A 501 4.29 14.57 -7.54
N THR A 502 4.40 15.83 -7.12
CA THR A 502 3.28 16.65 -6.60
C THR A 502 2.14 16.71 -7.61
N GLN A 503 2.44 17.03 -8.88
CA GLN A 503 1.42 17.11 -9.93
C GLN A 503 0.75 15.75 -10.19
N SER A 504 1.52 14.66 -10.16
CA SER A 504 0.98 13.29 -10.29
C SER A 504 0.02 12.96 -9.14
N CYS A 505 0.38 13.27 -7.90
CA CYS A 505 -0.45 13.03 -6.73
C CYS A 505 -1.74 13.86 -6.77
N LEU A 506 -1.64 15.16 -7.10
CA LEU A 506 -2.80 16.04 -7.22
C LEU A 506 -3.78 15.54 -8.30
N GLN A 507 -3.26 15.12 -9.46
CA GLN A 507 -4.08 14.60 -10.54
C GLN A 507 -4.79 13.31 -10.14
N HIS A 508 -4.09 12.38 -9.49
CA HIS A 508 -4.66 11.12 -9.00
C HIS A 508 -5.81 11.38 -8.02
N TYR A 509 -5.57 12.13 -6.95
CA TYR A 509 -6.55 12.34 -5.89
C TYR A 509 -7.73 13.23 -6.27
N LYS A 510 -7.65 13.95 -7.39
CA LYS A 510 -8.77 14.68 -7.96
C LYS A 510 -9.83 13.76 -8.58
N THR A 511 -9.43 12.59 -9.08
CA THR A 511 -10.34 11.65 -9.77
C THR A 511 -10.58 10.35 -9.03
N CYS A 512 -9.65 9.96 -8.15
CA CYS A 512 -9.69 8.71 -7.42
C CYS A 512 -10.17 8.93 -5.97
N PRO A 513 -10.79 7.91 -5.34
CA PRO A 513 -11.02 7.95 -3.91
C PRO A 513 -9.68 8.00 -3.15
N TYR A 514 -9.75 8.29 -1.85
CA TYR A 514 -8.59 8.19 -0.99
C TYR A 514 -8.19 6.71 -0.83
N ASP A 515 -6.90 6.41 -1.03
CA ASP A 515 -6.33 5.06 -0.97
C ASP A 515 -4.88 5.16 -0.46
N GLU A 516 -4.63 4.63 0.73
CA GLU A 516 -3.31 4.63 1.37
C GLU A 516 -2.36 3.60 0.74
N GLU A 517 -2.92 2.56 0.12
CA GLU A 517 -2.15 1.50 -0.53
C GLU A 517 -1.70 1.89 -1.94
N HIS A 518 -2.08 3.09 -2.40
CA HIS A 518 -1.73 3.56 -3.73
C HIS A 518 -0.22 3.76 -3.89
N GLU A 519 0.36 3.07 -4.88
CA GLU A 519 1.77 3.20 -5.24
C GLU A 519 1.97 4.27 -6.33
N PHE A 520 2.58 5.40 -5.95
CA PHE A 520 2.94 6.46 -6.88
C PHE A 520 4.21 6.12 -7.64
N LYS A 521 4.22 6.38 -8.96
CA LYS A 521 5.35 6.05 -9.85
C LYS A 521 5.99 7.29 -10.43
N LEU A 522 7.32 7.39 -10.28
CA LEU A 522 8.10 8.52 -10.78
C LEU A 522 9.29 8.03 -11.61
N GLN A 523 9.38 8.52 -12.85
CA GLN A 523 10.56 8.26 -13.68
C GLN A 523 11.74 9.13 -13.20
N ILE A 524 12.86 8.48 -12.92
CA ILE A 524 14.06 9.14 -12.41
C ILE A 524 15.31 8.73 -13.18
N LYS A 525 16.34 9.56 -13.13
CA LYS A 525 17.66 9.18 -13.64
C LYS A 525 18.36 8.32 -12.58
N PRO A 526 18.96 7.16 -12.95
CA PRO A 526 19.68 6.30 -12.00
C PRO A 526 20.75 7.06 -11.18
N ALA A 527 21.39 8.07 -11.80
CA ALA A 527 22.42 8.89 -11.14
C ALA A 527 21.94 9.65 -9.89
N LEU A 528 20.64 9.93 -9.76
CA LEU A 528 20.10 10.66 -8.59
C LEU A 528 20.06 9.79 -7.33
N ILE A 529 19.92 8.47 -7.50
CA ILE A 529 19.74 7.51 -6.41
C ILE A 529 20.86 6.46 -6.37
N SER A 530 21.96 6.69 -7.09
CA SER A 530 23.02 5.69 -7.27
C SER A 530 23.62 5.22 -5.96
N HIS A 531 23.69 6.10 -4.97
CA HIS A 531 24.18 5.81 -3.63
C HIS A 531 23.34 4.80 -2.86
N PHE A 532 22.04 4.65 -3.19
CA PHE A 532 21.17 3.69 -2.51
C PHE A 532 21.27 2.26 -3.06
N TYR A 533 21.66 2.07 -4.32
CA TYR A 533 21.58 0.74 -4.95
C TYR A 533 22.92 0.18 -5.43
N GLN A 534 23.95 1.01 -5.62
CA GLN A 534 25.22 0.54 -6.19
C GLN A 534 25.99 -0.45 -5.31
N LYS A 535 25.73 -0.44 -4.00
CA LYS A 535 26.37 -1.34 -3.03
C LYS A 535 25.40 -2.35 -2.41
N GLU A 536 24.13 -2.22 -2.71
CA GLU A 536 23.08 -3.05 -2.13
C GLU A 536 22.77 -4.24 -3.04
N ASN A 537 22.16 -5.26 -2.46
CA ASN A 537 21.67 -6.40 -3.21
C ASN A 537 20.23 -6.16 -3.68
N PRO A 538 19.88 -6.55 -4.91
CA PRO A 538 18.52 -6.43 -5.40
C PRO A 538 17.59 -7.40 -4.69
N VAL A 539 16.38 -6.94 -4.38
CA VAL A 539 15.25 -7.79 -3.92
C VAL A 539 14.83 -8.75 -5.03
N LEU A 540 14.88 -8.27 -6.27
CA LEU A 540 14.62 -9.07 -7.47
C LEU A 540 15.60 -8.66 -8.56
N TRP A 541 16.28 -9.62 -9.17
CA TRP A 541 17.08 -9.41 -10.37
C TRP A 541 16.64 -10.37 -11.46
N LYS A 542 16.56 -9.91 -12.70
CA LYS A 542 16.09 -10.69 -13.84
C LYS A 542 16.92 -10.41 -15.07
N ALA A 543 17.31 -11.47 -15.78
CA ALA A 543 17.80 -11.40 -17.15
C ALA A 543 16.87 -12.18 -18.08
N GLU A 544 16.53 -11.57 -19.21
CA GLU A 544 15.63 -12.12 -20.22
C GLU A 544 16.32 -12.12 -21.59
N VAL A 545 16.33 -13.28 -22.24
CA VAL A 545 16.72 -13.45 -23.63
C VAL A 545 15.45 -13.61 -24.46
N SER A 546 15.28 -12.80 -25.49
CA SER A 546 14.14 -12.88 -26.40
C SER A 546 14.56 -13.01 -27.86
N SER A 547 13.71 -13.67 -28.65
CA SER A 547 13.84 -13.75 -30.10
C SER A 547 12.47 -13.71 -30.78
N GLY A 548 12.45 -13.33 -32.06
CA GLY A 548 11.21 -13.07 -32.81
C GLY A 548 10.67 -11.65 -32.62
N HIS A 549 9.46 -11.40 -33.13
CA HIS A 549 8.83 -10.08 -33.11
C HIS A 549 7.33 -10.19 -32.83
N GLY A 550 6.78 -9.16 -32.17
CA GLY A 550 5.35 -9.02 -31.92
C GLY A 550 4.78 -10.20 -31.12
N PRO A 551 3.58 -10.70 -31.47
CA PRO A 551 2.90 -11.72 -30.66
C PRO A 551 3.59 -13.08 -30.71
N HIS A 552 4.48 -13.32 -31.68
CA HIS A 552 5.30 -14.54 -31.78
C HIS A 552 6.66 -14.42 -31.07
N GLU A 553 6.95 -13.32 -30.37
CA GLU A 553 8.18 -13.19 -29.57
C GLU A 553 8.21 -14.26 -28.48
N VAL A 554 9.32 -14.97 -28.40
CA VAL A 554 9.59 -16.04 -27.43
C VAL A 554 10.67 -15.59 -26.47
N ARG A 555 10.52 -15.93 -25.19
CA ARG A 555 11.37 -15.44 -24.11
C ARG A 555 11.88 -16.57 -23.24
N THR A 556 13.10 -16.43 -22.75
CA THR A 556 13.69 -17.29 -21.72
C THR A 556 14.33 -16.37 -20.70
N SER A 557 13.96 -16.50 -19.42
CA SER A 557 14.49 -15.62 -18.39
C SER A 557 14.92 -16.39 -17.15
N VAL A 558 15.89 -15.83 -16.44
CA VAL A 558 16.22 -16.19 -15.06
C VAL A 558 15.83 -15.04 -14.15
N GLN A 559 15.30 -15.36 -12.98
CA GLN A 559 14.98 -14.45 -11.90
C GLN A 559 15.68 -14.93 -10.63
N LEU A 560 16.27 -13.99 -9.91
CA LEU A 560 16.91 -14.17 -8.61
C LEU A 560 16.16 -13.28 -7.63
N SER A 561 15.67 -13.85 -6.53
CA SER A 561 14.92 -13.10 -5.52
C SER A 561 15.34 -13.51 -4.12
N ASP A 562 15.17 -12.60 -3.18
CA ASP A 562 15.38 -12.82 -1.75
C ASP A 562 14.29 -13.72 -1.11
N ARG A 563 13.12 -13.82 -1.76
CA ARG A 563 11.98 -14.63 -1.35
C ARG A 563 11.53 -15.56 -2.47
N PRO A 564 10.90 -16.72 -2.18
CA PRO A 564 10.37 -17.61 -3.21
C PRO A 564 9.25 -16.92 -4.00
N LEU A 565 9.30 -17.02 -5.33
CA LEU A 565 8.27 -16.47 -6.24
C LEU A 565 7.07 -17.42 -6.43
N VAL A 566 7.06 -18.52 -5.68
CA VAL A 566 6.07 -19.60 -5.76
C VAL A 566 5.40 -19.71 -4.39
N ASP A 567 4.07 -19.63 -4.40
CA ASP A 567 3.20 -19.56 -3.22
C ASP A 567 2.74 -20.92 -2.68
N HIS A 568 2.81 -21.96 -3.51
CA HIS A 568 2.24 -23.28 -3.25
C HIS A 568 3.28 -24.36 -2.94
N VAL A 569 4.55 -23.99 -2.82
CA VAL A 569 5.63 -24.91 -2.44
C VAL A 569 6.40 -24.33 -1.26
N ILE A 570 6.49 -25.12 -0.21
CA ILE A 570 7.30 -24.82 0.97
C ILE A 570 8.71 -25.33 0.68
N PHE A 571 9.69 -24.44 0.75
CA PHE A 571 11.10 -24.82 0.72
C PHE A 571 11.51 -25.15 2.14
N GLU A 572 11.88 -26.41 2.40
CA GLU A 572 12.52 -26.77 3.65
C GLU A 572 13.85 -26.01 3.75
N ALA A 573 14.01 -25.21 4.80
CA ALA A 573 15.30 -24.62 5.13
C ALA A 573 16.21 -25.76 5.61
N ASP A 574 17.34 -25.98 4.93
CA ASP A 574 18.29 -26.99 5.36
C ASP A 574 18.79 -26.60 6.78
N PRO A 575 18.56 -27.43 7.82
CA PRO A 575 18.98 -27.11 9.18
C PRO A 575 20.52 -27.06 9.34
N ASN A 576 21.26 -27.48 8.31
CA ASN A 576 22.73 -27.38 8.25
C ASN A 576 23.23 -26.06 7.63
N GLU A 577 22.34 -25.20 7.12
CA GLU A 577 22.64 -23.78 6.90
C GLU A 577 22.33 -22.98 8.17
N THR A 578 22.74 -23.49 9.34
CA THR A 578 22.98 -22.62 10.49
C THR A 578 24.00 -21.59 10.06
N VAL A 579 23.49 -20.38 9.78
CA VAL A 579 24.16 -19.09 9.76
C VAL A 579 25.68 -19.24 9.94
N ASN A 580 26.39 -19.38 8.82
CA ASN A 580 27.75 -18.87 8.80
C ASN A 580 27.59 -17.36 8.99
N VAL A 581 27.72 -16.91 10.24
CA VAL A 581 27.69 -15.50 10.64
C VAL A 581 28.77 -14.68 9.90
N ASP A 582 29.70 -15.36 9.20
CA ASP A 582 30.80 -14.79 8.45
C ASP A 582 30.59 -14.67 6.92
N SER A 583 29.46 -15.09 6.33
CA SER A 583 29.18 -14.79 4.91
C SER A 583 28.19 -13.64 4.76
N GLU A 584 28.69 -12.44 4.42
CA GLU A 584 27.88 -11.24 4.14
C GLU A 584 26.99 -11.35 2.89
N ASP A 585 27.08 -12.45 2.12
CA ASP A 585 26.37 -12.61 0.86
C ASP A 585 24.95 -13.15 1.07
N PRO A 586 23.89 -12.50 0.54
CA PRO A 586 22.53 -12.95 0.71
C PRO A 586 22.23 -14.21 -0.11
N ALA A 587 21.35 -15.05 0.41
CA ALA A 587 20.86 -16.23 -0.27
C ALA A 587 19.78 -15.84 -1.30
N PHE A 588 19.83 -16.43 -2.50
CA PHE A 588 18.86 -16.16 -3.57
C PHE A 588 18.09 -17.40 -3.99
N PHE A 589 16.77 -17.24 -4.19
CA PHE A 589 15.93 -18.19 -4.90
C PHE A 589 16.10 -17.98 -6.40
N THR A 590 16.40 -19.06 -7.13
CA THR A 590 16.53 -19.00 -8.59
C THR A 590 15.28 -19.55 -9.27
N THR A 591 14.57 -18.70 -10.00
CA THR A 591 13.41 -19.08 -10.82
C THR A 591 13.76 -18.94 -12.31
N MET A 592 13.62 -20.01 -13.09
CA MET A 592 13.84 -19.99 -14.53
C MET A 592 12.51 -20.16 -15.27
N VAL A 593 12.27 -19.30 -16.26
CA VAL A 593 11.08 -19.34 -17.10
C VAL A 593 11.49 -19.57 -18.54
N CYS A 594 10.96 -20.63 -19.15
CA CYS A 594 11.18 -20.98 -20.54
C CYS A 594 9.86 -20.93 -21.31
N CYS A 595 9.81 -20.22 -22.42
CA CYS A 595 8.71 -20.26 -23.38
C CYS A 595 9.10 -21.12 -24.59
N SER A 596 8.14 -21.86 -25.15
CA SER A 596 8.22 -22.54 -26.45
C SER A 596 7.02 -22.15 -27.31
N LEU A 597 7.18 -22.02 -28.62
CA LEU A 597 6.08 -21.67 -29.53
C LEU A 597 5.67 -22.89 -30.36
N VAL A 598 4.40 -23.24 -30.34
CA VAL A 598 3.80 -24.31 -31.14
C VAL A 598 2.88 -23.68 -32.16
N ASN A 599 3.27 -23.71 -33.44
CA ASN A 599 2.43 -23.17 -34.53
C ASN A 599 1.38 -24.20 -34.94
N PHE A 600 0.17 -23.74 -35.18
CA PHE A 600 -0.88 -24.53 -35.82
C PHE A 600 -0.72 -24.38 -37.32
N VAL A 601 -0.13 -25.40 -37.95
CA VAL A 601 0.12 -25.46 -39.40
C VAL A 601 -1.07 -26.08 -40.10
#